data_AF-A0A9E5EN10-F1
#
_entry.id   AF-A0A9E5EN10-F1
#
_cell.length_a   1.000
_cell.length_b   1.000
_cell.length_c   1.000
_cell.angle_alpha   90.00
_cell.angle_beta   90.00
_cell.angle_gamma   90.00
#
_symmetry.space_group_name_H-M   'P 1'
#
loop_
_entity.id
_entity.type
_entity.pdbx_description
1 polymer ?
#
loop_
_entity_poly.entity_id
_entity_poly.type
_entity_poly.pdbx_seq_one_letter_code
_entity_poly.pdbx_strand_id
1 'polypeptide(L)'
;MSLTIDYSQKSPPPAPRRISLLGATGSVGRSTVDLLERNPDLFSVSAVAGGKDVAGLADIARRLKAEFVAIRDENAYDSLKEALAGTNIQVGAGRAAVIEAALRDADLIVSAIVGAAGVEPTHAALAAGKDVALA
;
A
#
# COMPACT_ATOMS: atom_id res chain seq x y z
N MET A 1 -27.02 45.70 -9.79
CA MET A 1 -26.75 44.75 -8.67
C MET A 1 -25.77 43.73 -9.22
N SER A 2 -24.47 43.97 -9.01
CA SER A 2 -23.39 43.13 -9.57
C SER A 2 -23.05 42.05 -8.54
N LEU A 3 -23.22 40.78 -8.89
CA LEU A 3 -22.74 39.66 -8.07
C LEU A 3 -21.27 39.41 -8.43
N THR A 4 -20.36 39.84 -7.57
CA THR A 4 -18.97 39.39 -7.61
C THR A 4 -18.91 38.04 -6.93
N ILE A 5 -18.82 36.96 -7.72
CA ILE A 5 -18.52 35.61 -7.19
C ILE A 5 -17.04 35.62 -6.81
N ASP A 6 -16.77 35.56 -5.51
CA ASP A 6 -15.43 35.48 -4.96
C ASP A 6 -14.88 34.05 -5.18
N TYR A 7 -14.00 33.88 -6.17
CA TYR A 7 -13.35 32.62 -6.52
C TYR A 7 -12.19 32.23 -5.57
N SER A 8 -12.01 32.94 -4.44
CA SER A 8 -10.86 32.77 -3.55
C SER A 8 -11.01 31.63 -2.51
N GLN A 9 -12.14 30.92 -2.46
CA GLN A 9 -12.33 29.82 -1.51
C GLN A 9 -11.89 28.47 -2.11
N LYS A 10 -10.57 28.23 -2.20
CA LYS A 10 -10.06 26.89 -2.51
C LYS A 10 -10.27 26.01 -1.28
N SER A 11 -11.22 25.08 -1.36
CA SER A 11 -11.40 24.05 -0.33
C SER A 11 -10.05 23.42 0.03
N PRO A 12 -9.78 23.12 1.31
CA PRO A 12 -8.57 22.40 1.67
C PRO A 12 -8.48 21.15 0.79
N PRO A 13 -7.28 20.80 0.28
CA PRO A 13 -7.14 19.59 -0.51
C PRO A 13 -7.70 18.43 0.32
N PRO A 14 -8.44 17.50 -0.31
CA PRO A 14 -8.93 16.33 0.39
C PRO A 14 -7.76 15.62 1.07
N ALA A 15 -8.02 14.96 2.20
CA ALA A 15 -7.01 14.17 2.88
C ALA A 15 -6.32 13.21 1.90
N PRO A 16 -5.00 12.95 2.04
CA PRO A 16 -4.29 12.06 1.12
C PRO A 16 -4.98 10.71 1.04
N ARG A 17 -5.26 10.24 -0.18
CA ARG A 17 -5.93 8.96 -0.41
C ARG A 17 -5.05 7.82 0.12
N ARG A 18 -5.61 6.97 0.98
CA ARG A 18 -4.90 5.84 1.63
C ARG A 18 -4.84 4.65 0.68
N ILE A 19 -3.63 4.16 0.40
CA ILE A 19 -3.37 3.07 -0.54
C ILE A 19 -2.85 1.84 0.20
N SER A 20 -3.35 0.66 -0.15
CA SER A 20 -2.68 -0.61 0.13
C SER A 20 -2.19 -1.22 -1.18
N LEU A 21 -0.89 -1.48 -1.28
CA LEU A 21 -0.25 -1.99 -2.50
C LEU A 21 0.17 -3.45 -2.34
N LEU A 22 -0.56 -4.35 -2.99
CA LEU A 22 -0.26 -5.77 -3.03
C LEU A 22 0.65 -6.08 -4.23
N GLY A 23 1.83 -6.65 -4.00
CA GLY A 23 2.79 -6.95 -5.07
C GLY A 23 3.76 -5.81 -5.38
N ALA A 24 4.15 -5.04 -4.37
CA ALA A 24 4.95 -3.82 -4.48
C ALA A 24 6.32 -4.03 -5.18
N THR A 25 6.91 -5.21 -5.06
CA THR A 25 8.22 -5.53 -5.66
C THR A 25 8.14 -5.97 -7.13
N GLY A 26 6.93 -6.16 -7.68
CA GLY A 26 6.71 -6.51 -9.09
C GLY A 26 6.84 -5.31 -10.03
N SER A 27 6.71 -5.54 -11.34
CA SER A 27 6.81 -4.46 -12.35
C SER A 27 5.77 -3.36 -12.14
N VAL A 28 4.47 -3.73 -12.09
CA VAL A 28 3.38 -2.78 -11.82
C VAL A 28 3.50 -2.18 -10.43
N GLY A 29 3.90 -2.99 -9.45
CA GLY A 29 4.14 -2.53 -8.08
C GLY A 29 5.16 -1.39 -8.03
N ARG A 30 6.33 -1.56 -8.65
CA ARG A 30 7.38 -0.53 -8.70
C ARG A 30 6.94 0.74 -9.41
N SER A 31 6.24 0.61 -10.54
CA SER A 31 5.65 1.78 -11.22
C SER A 31 4.64 2.52 -10.32
N THR A 32 3.89 1.78 -9.50
CA THR A 32 2.97 2.36 -8.51
C THR A 32 3.74 3.04 -7.38
N VAL A 33 4.80 2.42 -6.85
CA VAL A 33 5.68 3.03 -5.84
C VAL A 33 6.23 4.36 -6.34
N ASP A 34 6.78 4.40 -7.56
CA ASP A 34 7.31 5.64 -8.16
C ASP A 34 6.26 6.75 -8.27
N LEU A 35 4.99 6.39 -8.56
CA LEU A 35 3.88 7.34 -8.59
C LEU A 35 3.55 7.87 -7.19
N LEU A 36 3.46 6.99 -6.19
CA LEU A 36 3.12 7.36 -4.81
C LEU A 36 4.18 8.29 -4.21
N GLU A 37 5.45 8.01 -4.45
CA GLU A 37 6.57 8.82 -3.93
C GLU A 37 6.63 10.22 -4.51
N ARG A 38 6.25 10.38 -5.77
CA ARG A 38 6.22 11.69 -6.44
C ARG A 38 5.04 12.55 -5.98
N ASN A 39 4.07 11.97 -5.29
CA ASN A 39 2.81 12.64 -4.93
C ASN A 39 2.43 12.42 -3.44
N PRO A 40 3.32 12.72 -2.47
CA PRO A 40 3.08 12.44 -1.05
C PRO A 40 1.94 13.28 -0.44
N ASP A 41 1.58 14.40 -1.08
CA ASP A 41 0.45 15.22 -0.66
C ASP A 41 -0.90 14.64 -1.10
N LEU A 42 -0.90 13.74 -2.09
CA LEU A 42 -2.11 13.13 -2.65
C LEU A 42 -2.35 11.72 -2.12
N PHE A 43 -1.30 11.03 -1.67
CA PHE A 43 -1.38 9.64 -1.25
C PHE A 43 -0.66 9.38 0.07
N SER A 44 -1.24 8.47 0.85
CA SER A 44 -0.59 7.86 2.01
C SER A 44 -0.65 6.33 1.89
N VAL A 45 0.26 5.62 2.54
CA VAL A 45 0.40 4.17 2.34
C VAL A 45 0.07 3.42 3.63
N SER A 46 -1.07 2.74 3.60
CA SER A 46 -1.57 1.91 4.70
C SER A 46 -0.80 0.59 4.77
N ALA A 47 -0.58 -0.06 3.63
CA ALA A 47 0.20 -1.29 3.60
C ALA A 47 0.92 -1.50 2.27
N VAL A 48 2.04 -2.23 2.33
CA VAL A 48 2.70 -2.81 1.14
C VAL A 48 2.91 -4.31 1.35
N ALA A 49 2.69 -5.11 0.30
CA ALA A 49 2.96 -6.54 0.33
C ALA A 49 3.94 -6.96 -0.76
N GLY A 50 4.85 -7.87 -0.43
CA GLY A 50 5.86 -8.42 -1.34
C GLY A 50 6.01 -9.93 -1.23
N GLY A 51 6.71 -10.53 -2.21
CA GLY A 51 6.89 -11.97 -2.29
C GLY A 51 7.95 -12.51 -1.34
N LYS A 52 9.22 -12.42 -1.76
CA LYS A 52 10.40 -12.95 -1.07
C LYS A 52 11.58 -11.97 -0.99
N ASP A 53 11.48 -10.84 -1.68
CA ASP A 53 12.54 -9.82 -1.74
C ASP A 53 12.45 -8.92 -0.51
N VAL A 54 13.09 -9.36 0.59
CA VAL A 54 13.10 -8.65 1.87
C VAL A 54 13.69 -7.25 1.73
N ALA A 55 14.84 -7.13 1.08
CA ALA A 55 15.57 -5.88 0.97
C ALA A 55 14.77 -4.85 0.14
N GLY A 56 14.27 -5.26 -1.02
CA GLY A 56 13.45 -4.39 -1.86
C GLY A 56 12.14 -3.99 -1.19
N LEU A 57 11.48 -4.91 -0.49
CA LEU A 57 10.24 -4.60 0.22
C LEU A 57 10.46 -3.64 1.40
N ALA A 58 11.54 -3.83 2.17
CA ALA A 58 11.90 -2.95 3.28
C ALA A 58 12.25 -1.53 2.80
N ASP A 59 13.00 -1.40 1.69
CA ASP A 59 13.30 -0.11 1.07
C ASP A 59 12.03 0.64 0.66
N ILE A 60 11.15 -0.03 -0.09
CA ILE A 60 9.86 0.51 -0.52
C ILE A 60 9.04 0.98 0.70
N ALA A 61 8.94 0.15 1.73
CA ALA A 61 8.18 0.48 2.93
C ALA A 61 8.72 1.73 3.65
N ARG A 62 10.04 1.87 3.76
CA ARG A 62 10.69 3.04 4.37
C ARG A 62 10.44 4.30 3.55
N ARG A 63 10.62 4.24 2.23
CA ARG A 63 10.44 5.39 1.33
C ARG A 63 8.99 5.88 1.31
N LEU A 64 8.04 4.95 1.30
CA LEU A 64 6.61 5.23 1.33
C LEU A 64 6.05 5.53 2.73
N LYS A 65 6.86 5.34 3.79
CA LYS A 65 6.43 5.45 5.19
C LYS A 65 5.17 4.60 5.46
N ALA A 66 5.15 3.39 4.92
CA ALA A 66 4.00 2.50 5.03
C ALA A 66 3.68 2.16 6.49
N GLU A 67 2.42 2.05 6.87
CA GLU A 67 2.05 1.67 8.24
C GLU A 67 2.28 0.17 8.50
N PHE A 68 2.09 -0.66 7.47
CA PHE A 68 2.27 -2.12 7.55
C PHE A 68 2.99 -2.70 6.33
N VAL A 69 3.78 -3.75 6.57
CA VAL A 69 4.49 -4.51 5.53
C VAL A 69 4.23 -5.98 5.70
N ALA A 70 3.74 -6.61 4.64
CA ALA A 70 3.53 -8.05 4.57
C ALA A 70 4.49 -8.73 3.59
N ILE A 71 5.27 -9.69 4.06
CA ILE A 71 6.04 -10.57 3.19
C ILE A 71 5.35 -11.93 3.06
N ARG A 72 5.18 -12.44 1.84
CA ARG A 72 4.53 -13.74 1.63
C ARG A 72 5.37 -14.90 2.18
N ASP A 73 6.70 -14.81 2.13
CA ASP A 73 7.58 -15.83 2.68
C ASP A 73 7.55 -15.82 4.21
N GLU A 74 7.03 -16.89 4.81
CA GLU A 74 6.89 -17.05 6.26
C GLU A 74 8.24 -17.05 6.98
N ASN A 75 9.30 -17.54 6.33
CA ASN A 75 10.62 -17.62 6.92
C ASN A 75 11.37 -16.28 6.92
N ALA A 76 10.84 -15.29 6.20
CA ALA A 76 11.48 -14.00 6.02
C ALA A 76 11.06 -12.95 7.07
N TYR A 77 10.25 -13.33 8.06
CA TYR A 77 9.74 -12.43 9.10
C TYR A 77 10.88 -11.73 9.86
N ASP A 78 11.83 -12.49 10.40
CA ASP A 78 12.90 -11.94 11.24
C ASP A 78 13.81 -11.01 10.43
N SER A 79 14.20 -11.41 9.22
CA SER A 79 15.00 -10.58 8.32
C SER A 79 14.30 -9.27 7.96
N LEU A 80 12.99 -9.32 7.68
CA LEU A 80 12.22 -8.12 7.37
C LEU A 80 12.06 -7.21 8.58
N LYS A 81 11.81 -7.79 9.76
CA LYS A 81 11.70 -7.05 11.01
C LYS A 81 13.01 -6.35 11.38
N GLU A 82 14.14 -7.04 11.21
CA GLU A 82 15.47 -6.46 11.40
C GLU A 82 15.74 -5.34 10.39
N ALA A 83 15.44 -5.55 9.10
CA ALA A 83 15.59 -4.54 8.07
C ALA A 83 14.72 -3.29 8.28
N LEU A 84 13.63 -3.41 9.06
CA LEU A 84 12.72 -2.31 9.43
C LEU A 84 12.91 -1.81 10.87
N ALA A 85 13.93 -2.30 11.58
CA ALA A 85 14.25 -1.82 12.92
C ALA A 85 14.46 -0.30 12.95
N GLY A 86 14.01 0.32 14.05
CA GLY A 86 14.03 1.77 14.24
C GLY A 86 12.91 2.53 13.53
N THR A 87 11.99 1.84 12.86
CA THR A 87 10.77 2.43 12.30
C THR A 87 9.54 2.02 13.12
N ASN A 88 8.41 2.71 12.90
CA ASN A 88 7.11 2.33 13.49
C ASN A 88 6.28 1.43 12.56
N ILE A 89 6.93 0.84 11.55
CA ILE A 89 6.26 0.02 10.52
C ILE A 89 5.95 -1.35 11.11
N GLN A 90 4.67 -1.73 11.07
CA GLN A 90 4.23 -3.05 11.52
C GLN A 90 4.64 -4.11 10.48
N VAL A 91 5.10 -5.27 10.93
CA VAL A 91 5.59 -6.35 10.05
C VAL A 91 4.75 -7.60 10.23
N GLY A 92 4.31 -8.19 9.12
CA GLY A 92 3.69 -9.50 9.06
C GLY A 92 4.35 -10.39 8.02
N ALA A 93 4.27 -11.71 8.22
CA ALA A 93 4.76 -12.69 7.27
C ALA A 93 3.72 -13.77 6.97
N GLY A 94 3.85 -14.39 5.80
CA GLY A 94 2.99 -15.46 5.36
C GLY A 94 1.71 -15.01 4.69
N ARG A 95 0.91 -16.01 4.33
CA ARG A 95 -0.37 -15.84 3.65
C ARG A 95 -1.33 -14.92 4.40
N ALA A 96 -1.45 -15.09 5.71
CA ALA A 96 -2.35 -14.30 6.55
C ALA A 96 -1.98 -12.81 6.55
N ALA A 97 -0.68 -12.48 6.59
CA ALA A 97 -0.22 -11.10 6.55
C ALA A 97 -0.53 -10.42 5.21
N VAL A 98 -0.44 -11.15 4.08
CA VAL A 98 -0.80 -10.59 2.77
C VAL A 98 -2.30 -10.29 2.68
N ILE A 99 -3.15 -11.13 3.29
CA ILE A 99 -4.59 -10.88 3.40
C ILE A 99 -4.86 -9.69 4.33
N GLU A 100 -4.16 -9.61 5.45
CA GLU A 100 -4.25 -8.47 6.37
C GLU A 100 -3.92 -7.16 5.65
N ALA A 101 -2.86 -7.13 4.83
CA ALA A 101 -2.50 -5.96 4.01
C ALA A 101 -3.67 -5.52 3.11
N ALA A 102 -4.40 -6.48 2.53
CA ALA A 102 -5.57 -6.20 1.69
C ALA A 102 -6.79 -5.70 2.49
N LEU A 103 -6.84 -6.00 3.79
CA LEU A 103 -7.95 -5.65 4.68
C LEU A 103 -7.71 -4.37 5.50
N ARG A 104 -6.46 -3.89 5.60
CA ARG A 104 -6.13 -2.66 6.33
C ARG A 104 -6.90 -1.45 5.82
N ASP A 105 -7.06 -0.46 6.68
CA ASP A 105 -7.80 0.76 6.40
C ASP A 105 -7.15 1.56 5.26
N ALA A 106 -7.77 1.51 4.09
CA ALA A 106 -7.30 2.07 2.83
C ALA A 106 -8.50 2.35 1.92
N ASP A 107 -8.42 3.47 1.19
CA ASP A 107 -9.44 3.91 0.22
C ASP A 107 -9.32 3.16 -1.11
N LEU A 108 -8.17 2.56 -1.39
CA LEU A 108 -7.92 1.79 -2.60
C LEU A 108 -6.90 0.68 -2.35
N ILE A 109 -7.24 -0.53 -2.77
CA ILE A 109 -6.32 -1.67 -2.81
C ILE A 109 -5.82 -1.82 -4.24
N VAL A 110 -4.51 -1.67 -4.44
CA VAL A 110 -3.86 -1.97 -5.73
C VAL A 110 -3.42 -3.42 -5.70
N SER A 111 -4.12 -4.27 -6.46
CA SER A 111 -3.84 -5.69 -6.60
C SER A 111 -2.91 -5.93 -7.79
N ALA A 112 -1.61 -5.98 -7.55
CA ALA A 112 -0.56 -6.23 -8.56
C ALA A 112 0.19 -7.56 -8.33
N ILE A 113 -0.34 -8.47 -7.51
CA ILE A 113 0.22 -9.82 -7.34
C ILE A 113 -0.23 -10.69 -8.51
N VAL A 114 0.73 -11.22 -9.26
CA VAL A 114 0.47 -12.11 -10.39
C VAL A 114 0.15 -13.54 -9.93
N GLY A 115 -0.81 -14.17 -10.61
CA GLY A 115 -1.16 -15.59 -10.45
C GLY A 115 -2.02 -15.89 -9.22
N ALA A 116 -2.13 -17.18 -8.88
CA ALA A 116 -3.03 -17.65 -7.82
C ALA A 116 -2.76 -17.03 -6.43
N ALA A 117 -1.53 -16.56 -6.18
CA ALA A 117 -1.16 -15.91 -4.94
C ALA A 117 -1.90 -14.58 -4.70
N GLY A 118 -2.38 -13.91 -5.77
CA GLY A 118 -3.14 -12.66 -5.66
C GLY A 118 -4.64 -12.86 -5.46
N VAL A 119 -5.18 -14.02 -5.87
CA VAL A 119 -6.64 -14.25 -5.89
C VAL A 119 -7.26 -14.08 -4.51
N GLU A 120 -6.63 -14.67 -3.50
CA GLU A 120 -7.18 -14.65 -2.14
C GLU A 120 -7.16 -13.26 -1.48
N PRO A 121 -6.04 -12.53 -1.40
CA PRO A 121 -6.05 -11.20 -0.80
C PRO A 121 -6.96 -10.23 -1.58
N THR A 122 -7.03 -10.37 -2.90
CA THR A 122 -7.94 -9.58 -3.75
C THR A 122 -9.40 -9.90 -3.48
N HIS A 123 -9.75 -11.19 -3.37
CA HIS A 123 -11.09 -11.62 -2.99
C HIS A 123 -11.47 -11.12 -1.60
N ALA A 124 -10.55 -11.17 -0.62
CA ALA A 124 -10.78 -10.65 0.73
C ALA A 124 -11.10 -9.15 0.72
N ALA A 125 -10.36 -8.35 -0.05
CA ALA A 125 -10.64 -6.93 -0.22
C ALA A 125 -12.03 -6.67 -0.84
N LEU A 126 -12.38 -7.41 -1.91
CA LEU A 126 -13.69 -7.31 -2.55
C LEU A 126 -14.83 -7.72 -1.61
N ALA A 127 -14.66 -8.82 -0.88
CA ALA A 127 -15.65 -9.30 0.10
C ALA A 127 -15.85 -8.31 1.26
N ALA A 128 -14.81 -7.54 1.61
CA ALA A 128 -14.88 -6.46 2.58
C ALA A 128 -15.45 -5.14 2.00
N GLY A 129 -15.87 -5.13 0.74
CA GLY A 129 -16.47 -3.96 0.08
C GLY A 129 -15.48 -2.85 -0.25
N LYS A 130 -14.18 -3.16 -0.37
CA LYS A 130 -13.15 -2.18 -0.71
C LYS A 130 -13.07 -1.95 -2.21
N ASP A 131 -12.69 -0.73 -2.59
CA ASP A 131 -12.30 -0.43 -3.96
C ASP A 131 -10.99 -1.13 -4.31
N VAL A 132 -10.97 -1.84 -5.44
CA VAL A 132 -9.81 -2.59 -5.91
C VAL A 132 -9.43 -2.15 -7.32
N ALA A 133 -8.18 -1.71 -7.49
CA ALA A 133 -7.54 -1.56 -8.79
C ALA A 133 -6.82 -2.88 -9.15
N LEU A 134 -7.30 -3.54 -10.21
CA LEU A 134 -6.71 -4.77 -10.73
C LEU A 134 -5.68 -4.45 -11.82
N ALA A 135 -4.53 -5.11 -11.78
CA ALA A 135 -3.45 -4.93 -12.75
C ALA A 135 -2.75 -6.24 -13.13
#